data_AF-A0A1F8F2V3-F1
#
_entry.id   AF-A0A1F8F2V3-F1
#
_cell.length_a   1.000
_cell.length_b   1.000
_cell.length_c   1.000
_cell.angle_alpha   90.00
_cell.angle_beta   90.00
_cell.angle_gamma   90.00
#
_symmetry.space_group_name_H-M   'P 1'
#
loop_
_entity.id
_entity.type
_entity.pdbx_description
1 polymer ?
#
loop_
_entity_poly.entity_id
_entity_poly.type
_entity_poly.pdbx_seq_one_letter_code
_entity_poly.pdbx_strand_id
1 'polypeptide(L)'
;MVRLFFENTNLPGPVAAVRWCVDRVDLDYLKEKGITDPFLALIITKPREEKDSDGTVVYEVVDHKVVPLDQAMEYLEFRSSGELRIFGQLVWCEYHKKRKLNQNKLGEHIGKTSSYSFDYVIESMEFNNLTSGQLESGYADVTVPEGHFAKEPSAWEKWWVNFWYESKPKNQCQFRKRRMLAYTIQPLVVTTYALIRSLLLLGQILIFMLVGARKIKYGAMFHPFSYELGEWEIVPDKRTSVFTKDVSGKERNPLFLMSIPLVQIILFVVSLLVWKFILSEFVSLWVCFVALNVALIIFVLIVETGVLDKLFPEETDEEMVVRRKREMEAIYAEYQDMICIGVSLKADLSVLPPKRRTFHLKFQDFRRRVCLPFAK
;
A
#
# COMPACT_ATOMS: atom_id res chain seq x y z
N MET A 1 32.18 -4.10 -11.44
CA MET A 1 31.26 -2.96 -11.39
C MET A 1 30.04 -3.17 -12.29
N VAL A 2 28.86 -2.65 -11.90
CA VAL A 2 27.69 -2.55 -12.78
C VAL A 2 27.81 -1.35 -13.70
N ARG A 3 27.43 -1.48 -14.97
CA ARG A 3 27.36 -0.35 -15.91
C ARG A 3 25.93 -0.15 -16.40
N LEU A 4 25.47 1.09 -16.37
CA LEU A 4 24.14 1.50 -16.83
C LEU A 4 24.23 2.09 -18.25
N PHE A 5 23.24 1.77 -19.09
CA PHE A 5 23.16 2.20 -20.47
C PHE A 5 21.78 2.78 -20.78
N PHE A 6 21.80 3.97 -21.38
CA PHE A 6 20.64 4.64 -21.94
C PHE A 6 20.82 4.75 -23.46
N GLU A 7 19.72 4.80 -24.21
CA GLU A 7 19.79 4.99 -25.66
C GLU A 7 20.37 6.37 -26.02
N ASN A 8 20.01 7.41 -25.25
CA ASN A 8 20.53 8.76 -25.36
C ASN A 8 20.71 9.36 -23.96
N THR A 9 21.71 10.22 -23.78
CA THR A 9 21.86 11.05 -22.57
C THR A 9 20.77 12.12 -22.50
N ASN A 10 20.43 12.72 -23.65
CA ASN A 10 19.27 13.60 -23.80
C ASN A 10 18.02 12.78 -24.05
N LEU A 11 17.16 12.68 -23.05
CA LEU A 11 16.00 11.82 -23.11
C LEU A 11 14.87 12.46 -23.92
N PRO A 12 14.17 11.70 -24.80
CA PRO A 12 13.04 12.22 -25.58
C PRO A 12 11.78 12.43 -24.73
N GLY A 13 11.79 12.03 -23.46
CA GLY A 13 10.65 12.18 -22.55
C GLY A 13 11.00 11.71 -21.14
N PRO A 14 10.05 11.81 -20.19
CA PRO A 14 10.29 11.54 -18.78
C PRO A 14 10.24 10.05 -18.43
N VAL A 15 10.18 9.16 -19.43
CA VAL A 15 10.27 7.72 -19.22
C VAL A 15 11.32 7.15 -20.16
N ALA A 16 12.38 6.58 -19.60
CA ALA A 16 13.49 6.03 -20.38
C ALA A 16 13.74 4.57 -20.03
N ALA A 17 14.17 3.81 -21.03
CA ALA A 17 14.71 2.49 -20.80
C ALA A 17 16.15 2.61 -20.28
N VAL A 18 16.44 1.87 -19.22
CA VAL A 18 17.80 1.63 -18.74
C VAL A 18 18.12 0.15 -18.93
N ARG A 19 19.29 -0.13 -19.47
CA ARG A 19 19.85 -1.47 -19.55
C ARG A 19 21.12 -1.53 -18.72
N TRP A 20 21.45 -2.69 -18.18
CA TRP A 20 22.69 -2.86 -17.43
C TRP A 20 23.47 -4.10 -17.87
N CYS A 21 24.76 -4.06 -17.58
CA CYS A 21 25.63 -5.22 -17.58
C CYS A 21 26.43 -5.23 -16.27
N VAL A 22 26.94 -6.40 -15.92
CA VAL A 22 27.72 -6.61 -14.70
C VAL A 22 29.11 -7.09 -15.10
N ASP A 23 30.15 -6.56 -14.48
CA ASP A 23 31.49 -7.09 -14.71
C ASP A 23 31.61 -8.53 -14.20
N ARG A 24 32.47 -9.30 -14.86
CA ARG A 24 32.69 -10.71 -14.53
C ARG A 24 33.15 -10.92 -13.07
N VAL A 25 34.00 -10.02 -12.57
CA VAL A 25 34.53 -10.07 -11.19
C VAL A 25 33.41 -10.03 -10.15
N ASP A 26 32.42 -9.15 -10.36
CA ASP A 26 31.28 -9.01 -9.46
C ASP A 26 30.36 -10.23 -9.52
N LEU A 27 30.14 -10.78 -10.71
CA LEU A 27 29.33 -12.01 -10.87
C LEU A 27 30.01 -13.23 -10.22
N ASP A 28 31.33 -13.35 -10.39
CA ASP A 28 32.11 -14.41 -9.76
C ASP A 28 32.07 -14.26 -8.22
N TYR A 29 32.13 -13.04 -7.69
CA TYR A 29 31.94 -12.76 -6.26
C TYR A 29 30.56 -13.19 -5.74
N LEU A 30 29.49 -12.84 -6.45
CA LEU A 30 28.13 -13.26 -6.07
C LEU A 30 28.00 -14.79 -6.04
N LYS A 31 28.63 -15.46 -7.02
CA LYS A 31 28.65 -16.92 -7.13
C LYS A 31 29.37 -17.57 -5.96
N GLU A 32 30.54 -17.06 -5.59
CA GLU A 32 31.30 -17.52 -4.43
C GLU A 32 30.51 -17.36 -3.12
N LYS A 33 29.72 -16.29 -3.01
CA LYS A 33 28.84 -16.03 -1.86
C LYS A 33 27.54 -16.84 -1.87
N GLY A 34 27.25 -17.60 -2.92
CA GLY A 34 26.07 -18.45 -2.98
C GLY A 34 24.75 -17.67 -3.09
N ILE A 35 24.78 -16.46 -3.67
CA ILE A 35 23.60 -15.59 -3.76
C ILE A 35 22.73 -16.00 -4.96
N THR A 36 21.45 -16.31 -4.74
CA THR A 36 20.53 -16.72 -5.82
C THR A 36 19.86 -15.54 -6.53
N ASP A 37 19.44 -14.54 -5.75
CA ASP A 37 18.53 -13.47 -6.19
C ASP A 37 19.11 -12.07 -5.92
N PRO A 38 20.15 -11.64 -6.66
CA PRO A 38 20.63 -10.27 -6.57
C PRO A 38 19.63 -9.28 -7.21
N PHE A 39 19.55 -8.09 -6.61
CA PHE A 39 18.76 -6.98 -7.11
C PHE A 39 19.67 -5.83 -7.51
N LEU A 40 19.21 -5.02 -8.45
CA LEU A 40 19.79 -3.74 -8.81
C LEU A 40 18.95 -2.62 -8.20
N ALA A 41 19.55 -1.85 -7.28
CA ALA A 41 19.00 -0.61 -6.78
C ALA A 41 19.42 0.53 -7.72
N LEU A 42 18.42 1.17 -8.33
CA LEU A 42 18.56 2.35 -9.19
C LEU A 42 18.14 3.57 -8.39
N ILE A 43 19.08 4.46 -8.09
CA ILE A 43 18.86 5.67 -7.29
C ILE A 43 18.98 6.87 -8.23
N ILE A 44 17.92 7.66 -8.33
CA ILE A 44 17.86 8.85 -9.19
C ILE A 44 18.10 10.08 -8.32
N THR A 45 19.12 10.86 -8.67
CA THR A 45 19.50 12.05 -7.94
C THR A 45 19.51 13.29 -8.84
N LYS A 46 19.34 14.46 -8.21
CA LYS A 46 19.42 15.77 -8.84
C LYS A 46 20.50 16.60 -8.12
N PRO A 47 21.31 17.41 -8.82
CA PRO A 47 22.21 18.34 -8.15
C PRO A 47 21.42 19.37 -7.35
N ARG A 48 21.80 19.57 -6.09
CA ARG A 48 21.28 20.61 -5.20
C ARG A 48 21.93 21.95 -5.56
N GLU A 49 21.17 23.03 -5.45
CA GLU A 49 21.68 24.39 -5.72
C GLU A 49 22.73 24.83 -4.69
N GLU A 50 22.63 24.32 -3.47
CA GLU A 50 23.61 24.53 -2.41
C GLU A 50 24.82 23.60 -2.61
N LYS A 51 26.00 24.20 -2.73
CA LYS A 51 27.28 23.48 -2.67
C LYS A 51 27.67 23.30 -1.20
N ASP A 52 28.28 22.17 -0.89
CA ASP A 52 28.88 21.97 0.43
C ASP A 52 30.01 22.99 0.67
N SER A 53 30.41 23.13 1.93
CA SER A 53 31.50 24.01 2.39
C SER A 53 32.81 23.84 1.60
N ASP A 54 33.04 22.66 1.02
CA ASP A 54 34.22 22.30 0.22
C ASP A 54 34.03 22.53 -1.30
N GLY A 55 32.88 23.07 -1.73
CA GLY A 55 32.56 23.33 -3.13
C GLY A 55 32.08 22.10 -3.91
N THR A 56 31.93 20.94 -3.26
CA THR A 56 31.38 19.71 -3.84
C THR A 56 29.89 19.86 -4.14
N VAL A 57 29.45 19.36 -5.30
CA VAL A 57 28.03 19.34 -5.68
C VAL A 57 27.31 18.28 -4.86
N VAL A 58 26.38 18.71 -4.02
CA VAL A 58 25.52 17.81 -3.25
C VAL A 58 24.42 17.29 -4.16
N TYR A 59 24.18 15.99 -4.13
CA TYR A 59 23.08 15.37 -4.87
C TYR A 59 21.93 15.07 -3.92
N GLU A 60 20.72 15.46 -4.28
CA GLU A 60 19.48 15.11 -3.58
C GLU A 60 18.83 13.90 -4.26
N VAL A 61 18.38 12.93 -3.47
CA VAL A 61 17.68 11.76 -3.99
C VAL A 61 16.23 12.10 -4.33
N VAL A 62 15.85 11.92 -5.59
CA VAL A 62 14.51 12.25 -6.12
C VAL A 62 13.57 11.06 -6.09
N ASP A 63 14.07 9.89 -6.52
CA ASP A 63 13.31 8.63 -6.55
C ASP A 63 14.30 7.46 -6.53
N HIS A 64 13.81 6.28 -6.19
CA HIS A 64 14.58 5.05 -6.23
C HIS A 64 13.72 3.92 -6.79
N LYS A 65 14.37 2.91 -7.37
CA LYS A 65 13.71 1.72 -7.89
C LYS A 65 14.60 0.51 -7.69
N VAL A 66 14.02 -0.57 -7.17
CA VAL A 66 14.72 -1.85 -7.02
C VAL A 66 14.18 -2.81 -8.06
N VAL A 67 15.07 -3.40 -8.86
CA VAL A 67 14.70 -4.36 -9.90
C VAL A 67 15.52 -5.64 -9.78
N PRO A 68 14.96 -6.81 -10.16
CA PRO A 68 15.73 -8.04 -10.26
C PRO A 68 16.87 -7.91 -11.26
N LEU A 69 18.05 -8.46 -10.95
CA LEU A 69 19.21 -8.34 -11.83
C LEU A 69 19.01 -9.07 -13.17
N ASP A 70 18.35 -10.23 -13.13
CA ASP A 70 18.05 -11.11 -14.28
C ASP A 70 17.25 -10.41 -15.38
N GLN A 71 16.48 -9.38 -15.02
CA GLN A 71 15.66 -8.62 -15.95
C GLN A 71 16.47 -7.88 -17.02
N ALA A 72 17.74 -7.56 -16.72
CA ALA A 72 18.72 -6.85 -17.58
C ALA A 72 18.32 -5.45 -18.08
N MET A 73 17.05 -5.08 -18.00
CA MET A 73 16.49 -3.82 -18.48
C MET A 73 15.27 -3.45 -17.64
N GLU A 74 15.02 -2.15 -17.49
CA GLU A 74 13.82 -1.60 -16.86
C GLU A 74 13.45 -0.24 -17.50
N TYR A 75 12.19 0.18 -17.38
CA TYR A 75 11.79 1.56 -17.66
C TYR A 75 11.77 2.41 -16.39
N LEU A 76 12.57 3.47 -16.37
CA LEU A 76 12.61 4.49 -15.31
C LEU A 76 11.63 5.61 -15.64
N GLU A 77 10.77 5.95 -14.68
CA GLU A 77 9.84 7.09 -14.76
C GLU A 77 10.43 8.24 -13.93
N PHE A 78 10.93 9.28 -14.58
CA PHE A 78 11.44 10.48 -13.93
C PHE A 78 10.28 11.34 -13.43
N ARG A 79 10.50 12.06 -12.32
CA ARG A 79 9.52 12.98 -11.71
C ARG A 79 9.98 14.43 -11.65
N SER A 80 11.20 14.70 -12.10
CA SER A 80 11.76 16.04 -12.17
C SER A 80 12.42 16.23 -13.53
N SER A 81 12.40 17.47 -14.03
CA SER A 81 13.16 17.89 -15.20
C SER A 81 14.58 18.31 -14.83
N GLY A 82 15.43 18.39 -15.85
CA GLY A 82 16.81 18.86 -15.74
C GLY A 82 17.84 17.74 -15.82
N GLU A 83 19.03 18.05 -15.32
CA GLU A 83 20.15 17.10 -15.25
C GLU A 83 19.97 16.18 -14.04
N LEU A 84 19.96 14.87 -14.29
CA LEU A 84 19.81 13.84 -13.28
C LEU A 84 20.95 12.83 -13.40
N ARG A 85 21.42 12.35 -12.25
CA ARG A 85 22.39 11.27 -12.15
C ARG A 85 21.72 10.03 -11.61
N ILE A 86 21.98 8.89 -12.24
CA ILE A 86 21.38 7.61 -11.87
C ILE A 86 22.49 6.69 -11.42
N PHE A 87 22.42 6.23 -10.18
CA PHE A 87 23.35 5.26 -9.61
C PHE A 87 22.73 3.87 -9.67
N GLY A 88 23.53 2.88 -10.07
CA GLY A 88 23.16 1.47 -10.09
C GLY A 88 24.03 0.70 -9.12
N GLN A 89 23.40 0.07 -8.13
CA GLN A 89 24.08 -0.68 -7.08
C GLN A 89 23.52 -2.09 -6.96
N LEU A 90 24.41 -3.10 -6.89
CA LEU A 90 23.99 -4.47 -6.60
C LEU A 90 23.73 -4.62 -5.11
N VAL A 91 22.55 -5.10 -4.79
CA VAL A 91 22.11 -5.36 -3.42
C VAL A 91 21.54 -6.76 -3.32
N TRP A 92 21.82 -7.45 -2.22
CA TRP A 92 21.26 -8.77 -1.92
C TRP A 92 20.94 -8.91 -0.44
N CYS A 93 20.16 -9.93 -0.09
CA CYS A 93 19.88 -10.29 1.30
C CYS A 93 20.27 -11.74 1.54
N GLU A 94 20.97 -12.01 2.63
CA GLU A 94 21.45 -13.35 2.97
C GLU A 94 20.40 -14.19 3.75
N TYR A 95 19.30 -13.58 4.26
CA TYR A 95 18.37 -14.27 5.17
C TYR A 95 17.13 -14.92 4.51
N HIS A 96 17.09 -16.26 4.58
CA HIS A 96 16.00 -17.25 4.51
C HIS A 96 14.90 -17.20 3.41
N LYS A 97 15.12 -18.03 2.38
CA LYS A 97 14.32 -19.20 1.91
C LYS A 97 12.79 -19.15 1.68
N LYS A 98 11.99 -18.19 2.18
CA LYS A 98 10.52 -18.23 1.99
C LYS A 98 9.82 -16.89 1.77
N ARG A 99 10.48 -15.75 2.01
CA ARG A 99 9.91 -14.44 1.71
C ARG A 99 10.67 -13.85 0.54
N LYS A 100 10.06 -13.85 -0.65
CA LYS A 100 10.49 -12.98 -1.76
C LYS A 100 10.75 -11.61 -1.17
N LEU A 101 12.00 -11.14 -1.27
CA LEU A 101 12.36 -9.80 -0.83
C LEU A 101 11.35 -8.85 -1.47
N ASN A 102 10.57 -8.17 -0.63
CA ASN A 102 9.53 -7.30 -1.16
C ASN A 102 10.26 -6.07 -1.69
N GLN A 103 10.38 -5.96 -3.02
CA GLN A 103 10.98 -4.82 -3.72
C GLN A 103 10.48 -3.48 -3.17
N ASN A 104 9.21 -3.42 -2.73
CA ASN A 104 8.64 -2.23 -2.12
C ASN A 104 9.20 -1.94 -0.72
N LYS A 105 9.46 -2.97 0.11
CA LYS A 105 10.08 -2.79 1.43
C LYS A 105 11.55 -2.40 1.32
N LEU A 106 12.29 -3.01 0.38
CA LEU A 106 13.68 -2.66 0.11
C LEU A 106 13.78 -1.22 -0.41
N GLY A 107 12.91 -0.84 -1.36
CA GLY A 107 12.79 0.54 -1.82
C GLY A 107 12.46 1.50 -0.68
N GLU A 108 11.44 1.20 0.14
CA GLU A 108 11.04 2.07 1.26
C GLU A 108 12.18 2.31 2.27
N HIS A 109 13.05 1.32 2.51
CA HIS A 109 14.22 1.49 3.38
C HIS A 109 15.30 2.33 2.72
N ILE A 110 15.65 2.05 1.45
CA ILE A 110 16.60 2.87 0.68
C ILE A 110 16.13 4.33 0.66
N GLY A 111 14.83 4.56 0.43
CA GLY A 111 14.24 5.90 0.42
C GLY A 111 14.20 6.62 1.78
N LYS A 112 14.19 5.90 2.90
CA LYS A 112 14.28 6.48 4.25
C LYS A 112 15.73 6.82 4.62
N THR A 113 16.68 6.00 4.19
CA THR A 113 18.12 6.21 4.43
C THR A 113 18.69 7.30 3.53
N SER A 114 18.14 7.47 2.31
CA SER A 114 18.60 8.45 1.32
C SER A 114 18.22 9.91 1.56
N SER A 115 17.62 10.25 2.71
CA SER A 115 17.43 11.65 3.12
C SER A 115 18.70 12.27 3.72
N TYR A 116 19.73 11.46 3.97
CA TYR A 116 21.06 11.89 4.39
C TYR A 116 22.00 11.84 3.18
N SER A 117 23.07 12.65 3.20
CA SER A 117 24.01 12.82 2.07
C SER A 117 24.40 11.48 1.44
N PHE A 118 24.68 11.48 0.13
CA PHE A 118 25.00 10.27 -0.64
C PHE A 118 26.12 9.43 0.02
N ASP A 119 27.07 10.07 0.70
CA ASP A 119 28.13 9.41 1.47
C ASP A 119 27.59 8.60 2.68
N TYR A 120 26.48 9.04 3.27
CA TYR A 120 25.82 8.35 4.39
C TYR A 120 24.91 7.19 3.96
N VAL A 121 24.42 7.18 2.71
CA VAL A 121 23.67 6.03 2.16
C VAL A 121 24.57 4.81 2.01
N ILE A 122 25.87 5.04 1.82
CA ILE A 122 26.90 4.01 1.63
C ILE A 122 27.26 3.32 2.96
N GLU A 123 27.20 4.03 4.10
CA GLU A 123 27.54 3.50 5.44
C GLU A 123 26.34 3.05 6.28
N SER A 124 25.15 3.63 6.10
CA SER A 124 24.00 3.38 6.99
C SER A 124 23.03 2.29 6.52
N MET A 125 23.40 1.47 5.52
CA MET A 125 22.71 0.21 5.23
C MET A 125 23.04 -0.89 6.25
N GLU A 126 23.07 -0.55 7.54
CA GLU A 126 22.83 -1.54 8.59
C GLU A 126 21.34 -1.87 8.54
N PHE A 127 20.99 -2.84 7.70
CA PHE A 127 19.69 -3.47 7.79
C PHE A 127 19.56 -4.03 9.20
N ASN A 128 18.68 -3.45 10.01
CA ASN A 128 18.25 -4.03 11.27
C ASN A 128 17.80 -5.49 11.01
N ASN A 129 18.70 -6.45 11.27
CA ASN A 129 18.56 -7.91 11.15
C ASN A 129 18.60 -8.56 9.75
N LEU A 130 19.10 -7.90 8.68
CA LEU A 130 19.44 -8.61 7.43
C LEU A 130 20.93 -8.44 7.14
N THR A 131 21.69 -9.52 7.05
CA THR A 131 23.01 -9.40 6.42
C THR A 131 22.79 -9.14 4.94
N SER A 132 23.13 -7.93 4.51
CA SER A 132 23.10 -7.48 3.13
C SER A 132 24.52 -7.09 2.74
N GLY A 133 24.96 -7.50 1.57
CA GLY A 133 26.16 -6.92 0.99
C GLY A 133 25.82 -6.04 -0.20
N GLN A 134 26.80 -5.22 -0.58
CA GLN A 134 26.74 -4.31 -1.71
C GLN A 134 28.04 -4.39 -2.51
N LEU A 135 27.95 -4.20 -3.83
CA LEU A 135 29.10 -4.07 -4.73
C LEU A 135 29.13 -2.68 -5.38
N GLU A 136 30.31 -2.30 -5.85
CA GLU A 136 30.65 -0.96 -6.35
C GLU A 136 29.69 -0.47 -7.45
N SER A 137 29.28 0.79 -7.34
CA SER A 137 28.21 1.38 -8.15
C SER A 137 28.71 1.92 -9.48
N GLY A 138 27.89 1.77 -10.53
CA GLY A 138 28.03 2.53 -11.76
C GLY A 138 27.09 3.73 -11.76
N TYR A 139 27.39 4.75 -12.55
CA TYR A 139 26.50 5.89 -12.75
C TYR A 139 26.26 6.20 -14.23
N ALA A 140 25.15 6.88 -14.50
CA ALA A 140 24.84 7.46 -15.81
C ALA A 140 24.16 8.81 -15.62
N ASP A 141 24.60 9.79 -16.41
CA ASP A 141 24.04 11.13 -16.42
C ASP A 141 23.04 11.27 -17.57
N VAL A 142 21.86 11.81 -17.26
CA VAL A 142 20.78 12.00 -18.22
C VAL A 142 20.13 13.37 -18.05
N THR A 143 19.63 13.93 -19.15
CA THR A 143 18.91 15.20 -19.16
C THR A 143 17.46 14.96 -19.55
N VAL A 144 16.53 15.35 -18.67
CA VAL A 144 15.08 15.17 -18.86
C VAL A 144 14.42 16.50 -19.25
N PRO A 145 13.70 16.56 -20.38
CA PRO A 145 13.05 17.80 -20.84
C PRO A 145 11.78 18.11 -20.05
N GLU A 146 11.57 19.39 -19.71
CA GLU A 146 10.41 19.83 -18.89
C GLU A 146 9.07 19.71 -19.61
N GLY A 147 9.06 19.92 -20.93
CA GLY A 147 7.82 19.96 -21.73
C GLY A 147 7.11 18.62 -21.91
N HIS A 148 7.67 17.51 -21.44
CA HIS A 148 7.16 16.16 -21.71
C HIS A 148 6.44 15.52 -20.52
N PHE A 149 6.28 16.25 -19.41
CA PHE A 149 5.51 15.79 -18.24
C PHE A 149 4.00 15.94 -18.46
N ALA A 150 3.24 15.14 -17.71
CA ALA A 150 1.80 15.25 -17.70
C ALA A 150 1.34 16.58 -17.09
N LYS A 151 0.40 17.26 -17.75
CA LYS A 151 -0.30 18.39 -17.15
C LYS A 151 -1.02 17.95 -15.89
N GLU A 152 -0.82 18.68 -14.81
CA GLU A 152 -1.46 18.41 -13.55
C GLU A 152 -3.00 18.62 -13.61
N PRO A 153 -3.80 17.72 -13.02
CA PRO A 153 -5.24 17.90 -12.91
C PRO A 153 -5.61 19.05 -11.96
N SER A 154 -6.85 19.53 -12.04
CA SER A 154 -7.35 20.61 -11.18
C SER A 154 -7.29 20.23 -9.69
N ALA A 155 -7.16 21.23 -8.80
CA ALA A 155 -7.03 21.00 -7.36
C ALA A 155 -8.23 20.21 -6.77
N TRP A 156 -9.45 20.51 -7.22
CA TRP A 156 -10.65 19.78 -6.81
C TRP A 156 -10.66 18.33 -7.30
N GLU A 157 -10.32 18.09 -8.57
CA GLU A 157 -10.27 16.72 -9.12
C GLU A 157 -9.18 15.89 -8.43
N LYS A 158 -8.03 16.51 -8.15
CA LYS A 158 -6.95 15.89 -7.35
C LYS A 158 -7.43 15.50 -5.96
N TRP A 159 -8.16 16.38 -5.28
CA TRP A 159 -8.70 16.09 -3.95
C TRP A 159 -9.72 14.95 -4.00
N TRP A 160 -10.71 15.01 -4.90
CA TRP A 160 -11.75 14.00 -5.01
C TRP A 160 -11.20 12.62 -5.40
N VAL A 161 -10.35 12.56 -6.43
CA VAL A 161 -9.79 11.30 -6.94
C VAL A 161 -8.83 10.64 -5.94
N ASN A 162 -8.20 11.42 -5.06
CA ASN A 162 -7.28 10.91 -4.04
C ASN A 162 -7.92 10.79 -2.65
N PHE A 163 -9.23 10.97 -2.53
CA PHE A 163 -9.94 10.95 -1.25
C PHE A 163 -9.68 9.66 -0.42
N TRP A 164 -9.48 8.52 -1.07
CA TRP A 164 -9.16 7.22 -0.42
C TRP A 164 -7.69 6.81 -0.51
N TYR A 165 -6.80 7.68 -0.98
CA TYR A 165 -5.41 7.34 -1.23
C TYR A 165 -4.46 8.25 -0.46
N GLU A 166 -3.64 7.67 0.41
CA GLU A 166 -2.62 8.40 1.17
C GLU A 166 -1.52 8.98 0.27
N SER A 167 -1.20 8.29 -0.83
CA SER A 167 -0.15 8.71 -1.76
C SER A 167 -0.70 9.42 -2.98
N LYS A 168 -0.02 10.50 -3.42
CA LYS A 168 -0.30 11.17 -4.70
C LYS A 168 -0.08 10.23 -5.90
N PRO A 169 -0.84 10.39 -6.99
CA PRO A 169 -0.67 9.58 -8.20
C PRO A 169 0.69 9.89 -8.84
N LYS A 170 1.44 8.85 -9.22
CA LYS A 170 2.77 9.02 -9.84
C LYS A 170 2.67 9.45 -11.31
N ASN A 171 1.63 8.99 -12.01
CA ASN A 171 1.45 9.23 -13.43
C ASN A 171 -0.02 9.27 -13.87
N GLN A 172 -0.25 9.64 -15.14
CA GLN A 172 -1.59 9.77 -15.70
C GLN A 172 -2.41 8.48 -15.63
N CYS A 173 -1.81 7.32 -15.84
CA CYS A 173 -2.55 6.07 -15.86
C CYS A 173 -2.98 5.61 -14.47
N GLN A 174 -2.14 5.85 -13.46
CA GLN A 174 -2.54 5.68 -12.07
C GLN A 174 -3.67 6.64 -11.71
N PHE A 175 -3.60 7.90 -12.14
CA PHE A 175 -4.68 8.86 -11.93
C PHE A 175 -5.97 8.45 -12.65
N ARG A 176 -5.92 8.04 -13.91
CA ARG A 176 -7.08 7.55 -14.68
C ARG A 176 -7.72 6.33 -14.02
N LYS A 177 -6.93 5.38 -13.52
CA LYS A 177 -7.42 4.21 -12.79
C LYS A 177 -8.15 4.62 -11.50
N ARG A 178 -7.57 5.52 -10.71
CA ARG A 178 -8.22 6.06 -9.51
C ARG A 178 -9.48 6.84 -9.87
N ARG A 179 -9.46 7.61 -10.95
CA ARG A 179 -10.58 8.41 -11.45
C ARG A 179 -11.80 7.57 -11.81
N MET A 180 -11.59 6.40 -12.42
CA MET A 180 -12.69 5.46 -12.68
C MET A 180 -13.38 5.05 -11.37
N LEU A 181 -12.63 4.68 -10.34
CA LEU A 181 -13.17 4.31 -9.03
C LEU A 181 -13.84 5.52 -8.32
N ALA A 182 -13.21 6.69 -8.40
CA ALA A 182 -13.68 7.91 -7.78
C ALA A 182 -15.01 8.42 -8.34
N TYR A 183 -15.36 8.08 -9.59
CA TYR A 183 -16.64 8.46 -10.19
C TYR A 183 -17.67 7.33 -10.27
N THR A 184 -17.28 6.08 -10.00
CA THR A 184 -18.21 4.93 -10.04
C THR A 184 -18.62 4.47 -8.65
N ILE A 185 -17.65 4.14 -7.79
CA ILE A 185 -17.89 3.52 -6.48
C ILE A 185 -17.88 4.56 -5.36
N GLN A 186 -16.94 5.51 -5.41
CA GLN A 186 -16.80 6.50 -4.36
C GLN A 186 -18.05 7.35 -4.09
N PRO A 187 -18.82 7.81 -5.10
CA PRO A 187 -20.06 8.54 -4.84
C PRO A 187 -21.05 7.68 -4.04
N LEU A 188 -21.24 6.41 -4.43
CA LEU A 188 -22.15 5.49 -3.75
C LEU A 188 -21.77 5.24 -2.30
N VAL A 189 -20.47 5.04 -2.04
CA VAL A 189 -19.96 4.83 -0.67
C VAL A 189 -20.10 6.09 0.16
N VAL A 190 -19.72 7.25 -0.36
CA VAL A 190 -19.83 8.55 0.34
C VAL A 190 -21.30 8.88 0.62
N THR A 191 -22.21 8.68 -0.33
CA THR A 191 -23.65 8.92 -0.12
C THR A 191 -24.23 7.93 0.87
N THR A 192 -23.89 6.64 0.80
CA THR A 192 -24.39 5.63 1.74
C THR A 192 -23.88 5.92 3.16
N TYR A 193 -22.61 6.29 3.29
CA TYR A 193 -22.04 6.72 4.56
C TYR A 193 -22.73 7.98 5.09
N ALA A 194 -22.97 8.99 4.24
CA ALA A 194 -23.71 10.20 4.61
C ALA A 194 -25.12 9.85 5.10
N LEU A 195 -25.84 8.99 4.37
CA LEU A 195 -27.19 8.57 4.72
C LEU A 195 -27.23 7.83 6.05
N ILE A 196 -26.38 6.82 6.23
CA ILE A 196 -26.30 6.06 7.50
C ILE A 196 -25.96 7.02 8.65
N ARG A 197 -24.97 7.89 8.46
CA ARG A 197 -24.56 8.86 9.49
C ARG A 197 -25.70 9.83 9.82
N SER A 198 -26.41 10.36 8.83
CA SER A 198 -27.58 11.20 9.04
C SER A 198 -28.72 10.47 9.76
N LEU A 199 -28.96 9.19 9.44
CA LEU A 199 -29.96 8.36 10.13
C LEU A 199 -29.58 8.09 11.59
N LEU A 200 -28.30 7.80 11.87
CA LEU A 200 -27.80 7.64 13.24
C LEU A 200 -27.95 8.94 14.04
N LEU A 201 -27.58 10.08 13.44
CA LEU A 201 -27.75 11.40 14.06
C LEU A 201 -29.24 11.70 14.34
N LEU A 202 -30.12 11.40 13.38
CA LEU A 202 -31.56 11.55 13.56
C LEU A 202 -32.08 10.66 14.70
N GLY A 203 -31.68 9.39 14.73
CA GLY A 203 -32.05 8.45 15.79
C GLY A 203 -31.61 8.92 17.18
N GLN A 204 -30.39 9.46 17.28
CA GLN A 204 -29.88 9.99 18.54
C GLN A 204 -30.63 11.25 19.00
N ILE A 205 -30.98 12.16 18.08
CA ILE A 205 -31.84 13.33 18.38
C ILE A 205 -33.21 12.87 18.87
N LEU A 206 -33.80 11.86 18.21
CA LEU A 206 -35.07 11.27 18.64
C LEU A 206 -34.97 10.72 20.08
N ILE A 207 -33.91 9.98 20.41
CA ILE A 207 -33.67 9.49 21.78
C ILE A 207 -33.58 10.65 22.77
N PHE A 208 -32.84 11.71 22.46
CA PHE A 208 -32.75 12.88 23.33
C PHE A 208 -34.10 13.59 23.51
N MET A 209 -34.92 13.66 22.47
CA MET A 209 -36.29 14.17 22.57
C MET A 209 -37.16 13.25 23.45
N LEU A 210 -37.04 11.92 23.32
CA LEU A 210 -37.78 10.95 24.13
C LEU A 210 -37.42 11.02 25.63
N VAL A 211 -36.17 11.35 25.97
CA VAL A 211 -35.69 11.55 27.35
C VAL A 211 -35.96 13.00 27.84
N GLY A 212 -36.37 13.89 26.93
CA GLY A 212 -36.72 15.27 27.25
C GLY A 212 -35.49 16.13 27.56
N ALA A 213 -34.37 15.88 26.90
CA ALA A 213 -33.18 16.71 27.03
C ALA A 213 -33.44 18.12 26.47
N ARG A 214 -33.01 19.16 27.22
CA ARG A 214 -33.08 20.55 26.77
C ARG A 214 -31.77 20.98 26.09
N LYS A 215 -31.86 22.01 25.24
CA LYS A 215 -30.72 22.66 24.55
C LYS A 215 -29.93 21.74 23.60
N ILE A 216 -30.63 20.96 22.78
CA ILE A 216 -30.01 20.14 21.73
C ILE A 216 -29.46 21.09 20.64
N LYS A 217 -28.15 21.03 20.36
CA LYS A 217 -27.52 21.75 19.24
C LYS A 217 -27.71 20.92 17.96
N TYR A 218 -28.44 21.45 16.98
CA TYR A 218 -28.74 20.74 15.70
C TYR A 218 -27.65 20.87 14.62
N GLY A 219 -26.55 21.59 14.89
CA GLY A 219 -25.50 21.87 13.90
C GLY A 219 -24.89 20.61 13.26
N ALA A 220 -24.75 19.53 14.04
CA ALA A 220 -24.22 18.25 13.55
C ALA A 220 -25.10 17.58 12.47
N MET A 221 -26.41 17.87 12.45
CA MET A 221 -27.32 17.32 11.44
C MET A 221 -27.08 17.92 10.05
N PHE A 222 -26.77 19.22 10.00
CA PHE A 222 -26.54 19.95 8.75
C PHE A 222 -25.09 19.85 8.27
N HIS A 223 -24.18 19.41 9.14
CA HIS A 223 -22.76 19.22 8.82
C HIS A 223 -22.27 17.84 9.28
N PRO A 224 -22.81 16.74 8.72
CA PRO A 224 -22.52 15.39 9.19
C PRO A 224 -21.04 15.04 9.06
N PHE A 225 -20.30 15.65 8.13
CA PHE A 225 -18.88 15.37 7.92
C PHE A 225 -17.93 16.18 8.81
N SER A 226 -18.42 17.21 9.51
CA SER A 226 -17.59 18.16 10.25
C SER A 226 -17.44 17.83 11.74
N TYR A 227 -18.26 16.94 12.29
CA TYR A 227 -18.30 16.62 13.73
C TYR A 227 -18.09 15.13 13.95
N GLU A 228 -17.10 14.71 14.73
CA GLU A 228 -16.93 13.28 15.03
C GLU A 228 -18.11 12.70 15.84
N LEU A 229 -18.33 11.39 15.72
CA LEU A 229 -19.35 10.67 16.49
C LEU A 229 -18.94 10.67 17.98
N GLY A 230 -19.40 11.66 18.75
CA GLY A 230 -19.05 11.77 20.18
C GLY A 230 -18.61 13.16 20.62
N GLU A 231 -18.17 14.02 19.70
CA GLU A 231 -17.73 15.40 19.98
C GLU A 231 -18.88 16.39 20.22
N TRP A 232 -20.04 15.88 20.59
CA TRP A 232 -21.15 16.72 20.96
C TRP A 232 -20.87 17.31 22.35
N GLU A 233 -20.68 18.63 22.40
CA GLU A 233 -20.94 19.41 23.61
C GLU A 233 -22.47 19.46 23.87
N ILE A 234 -23.08 18.32 24.15
CA ILE A 234 -24.31 18.32 24.94
C ILE A 234 -23.77 18.13 26.34
N VAL A 235 -23.62 19.22 27.10
CA VAL A 235 -23.62 19.13 28.55
C VAL A 235 -25.04 18.65 28.88
N PRO A 236 -25.26 17.36 29.15
CA PRO A 236 -26.57 16.93 29.59
C PRO A 236 -26.65 17.51 30.98
N ASP A 237 -27.27 18.68 31.11
CA ASP A 237 -27.54 19.19 32.43
C ASP A 237 -28.56 18.23 33.03
N LYS A 238 -28.05 17.24 33.79
CA LYS A 238 -28.84 16.23 34.51
C LYS A 238 -29.92 16.88 35.39
N ARG A 239 -29.86 18.21 35.58
CA ARG A 239 -30.81 19.02 36.33
C ARG A 239 -31.92 19.66 35.48
N THR A 240 -32.10 19.37 34.19
CA THR A 240 -33.15 20.03 33.36
C THR A 240 -33.87 19.15 32.32
N SER A 241 -34.25 17.91 32.64
CA SER A 241 -35.20 17.19 31.76
C SER A 241 -36.57 17.90 31.73
N VAL A 242 -37.16 18.01 30.54
CA VAL A 242 -38.52 18.56 30.32
C VAL A 242 -39.57 17.84 31.16
N PHE A 243 -39.34 16.55 31.46
CA PHE A 243 -40.29 15.72 32.19
C PHE A 243 -40.15 15.82 33.72
N THR A 244 -38.95 16.13 34.23
CA THR A 244 -38.72 16.18 35.68
C THR A 244 -38.84 17.59 36.24
N LYS A 245 -38.53 18.64 35.46
CA LYS A 245 -38.55 20.03 35.91
C LYS A 245 -39.26 20.97 34.94
N ASP A 246 -39.88 22.03 35.44
CA ASP A 246 -40.54 23.06 34.63
C ASP A 246 -39.52 24.04 34.00
N VAL A 247 -40.00 25.08 33.31
CA VAL A 247 -39.13 26.07 32.64
C VAL A 247 -38.34 26.90 33.66
N SER A 248 -38.89 27.08 34.87
CA SER A 248 -38.25 27.73 36.02
C SER A 248 -37.33 26.83 36.87
N GLY A 249 -37.24 25.52 36.56
CA GLY A 249 -36.38 24.56 37.25
C GLY A 249 -37.01 23.89 38.48
N LYS A 250 -38.31 24.11 38.74
CA LYS A 250 -39.06 23.48 39.83
C LYS A 250 -39.45 22.04 39.47
N GLU A 251 -39.45 21.13 40.43
CA GLU A 251 -39.83 19.73 40.21
C GLU A 251 -41.30 19.59 39.83
N ARG A 252 -41.57 18.74 38.83
CA ARG A 252 -42.92 18.41 38.36
C ARG A 252 -43.49 17.24 39.18
N ASN A 253 -44.81 17.15 39.21
CA ASN A 253 -45.52 16.06 39.88
C ASN A 253 -45.06 14.69 39.34
N PRO A 254 -44.82 13.67 40.19
CA PRO A 254 -44.37 12.34 39.77
C PRO A 254 -45.31 11.64 38.77
N LEU A 255 -46.61 11.97 38.74
CA LEU A 255 -47.53 11.46 37.72
C LEU A 255 -47.13 11.89 36.29
N PHE A 256 -46.36 12.98 36.14
CA PHE A 256 -45.85 13.44 34.86
C PHE A 256 -44.75 12.50 34.30
N LEU A 257 -44.14 11.66 35.13
CA LEU A 257 -43.19 10.62 34.68
C LEU A 257 -43.89 9.56 33.80
N MET A 258 -45.19 9.34 33.99
CA MET A 258 -45.98 8.46 33.11
C MET A 258 -46.14 9.03 31.70
N SER A 259 -45.93 10.34 31.50
CA SER A 259 -45.98 10.97 30.17
C SER A 259 -44.67 10.83 29.39
N ILE A 260 -43.62 10.24 29.99
CA ILE A 260 -42.36 9.97 29.29
C ILE A 260 -42.63 8.93 28.19
N PRO A 261 -42.38 9.26 26.92
CA PRO A 261 -42.63 8.35 25.80
C PRO A 261 -41.93 6.99 25.94
N LEU A 262 -40.74 6.95 26.54
CA LEU A 262 -40.02 5.70 26.82
C LEU A 262 -40.79 4.79 27.79
N VAL A 263 -41.45 5.34 28.80
CA VAL A 263 -42.25 4.53 29.75
C VAL A 263 -43.42 3.87 29.01
N GLN A 264 -44.08 4.61 28.12
CA GLN A 264 -45.16 4.08 27.29
C GLN A 264 -44.70 3.01 26.30
N ILE A 265 -43.55 3.22 25.65
CA ILE A 265 -42.94 2.23 24.76
C ILE A 265 -42.55 0.96 25.53
N ILE A 266 -41.96 1.08 26.72
CA ILE A 266 -41.59 -0.07 27.56
C ILE A 266 -42.84 -0.87 27.96
N LEU A 267 -43.91 -0.21 28.40
CA LEU A 267 -45.17 -0.87 28.75
C LEU A 267 -45.77 -1.62 27.55
N PHE A 268 -45.73 -1.02 26.36
CA PHE A 268 -46.19 -1.65 25.12
C PHE A 268 -45.33 -2.86 24.72
N VAL A 269 -44.00 -2.75 24.78
CA VAL A 269 -43.07 -3.85 24.47
C VAL A 269 -43.23 -4.99 25.48
N VAL A 270 -43.37 -4.70 26.77
CA VAL A 270 -43.63 -5.72 27.80
C VAL A 270 -44.96 -6.42 27.51
N SER A 271 -46.00 -5.70 27.12
CA SER A 271 -47.28 -6.30 26.71
C SER A 271 -47.13 -7.23 25.50
N LEU A 272 -46.36 -6.83 24.48
CA LEU A 272 -46.06 -7.66 23.30
C LEU A 272 -45.18 -8.87 23.62
N LEU A 273 -44.23 -8.73 24.55
CA LEU A 273 -43.36 -9.82 24.97
C LEU A 273 -44.12 -10.84 25.81
N VAL A 274 -44.98 -10.39 26.73
CA VAL A 274 -45.91 -11.26 27.46
C VAL A 274 -46.84 -11.99 26.48
N TRP A 275 -47.30 -11.32 25.42
CA TRP A 275 -48.10 -11.94 24.36
C TRP A 275 -47.34 -13.00 23.55
N LYS A 276 -46.08 -12.73 23.20
CA LYS A 276 -45.24 -13.66 22.41
C LYS A 276 -44.74 -14.85 23.24
N PHE A 277 -44.42 -14.63 24.52
CA PHE A 277 -43.93 -15.65 25.45
C PHE A 277 -45.02 -16.70 25.77
N ILE A 278 -46.30 -16.35 25.63
CA ILE A 278 -47.43 -17.29 25.74
C ILE A 278 -47.49 -18.28 24.54
N LEU A 279 -46.81 -18.03 23.41
CA LEU A 279 -47.03 -18.76 22.15
C LEU A 279 -45.82 -19.49 21.55
N SER A 280 -44.60 -19.38 22.07
CA SER A 280 -43.42 -19.87 21.31
C SER A 280 -42.14 -20.06 22.16
N GLU A 281 -42.02 -21.13 22.95
CA GLU A 281 -40.82 -21.33 23.80
C GLU A 281 -40.23 -22.76 23.84
N PHE A 282 -40.41 -23.65 22.85
CA PHE A 282 -39.74 -24.97 22.91
C PHE A 282 -39.02 -25.49 21.66
N VAL A 283 -39.16 -24.87 20.49
CA VAL A 283 -38.63 -25.45 19.23
C VAL A 283 -37.28 -24.85 18.79
N SER A 284 -36.96 -23.60 19.15
CA SER A 284 -35.73 -22.94 18.67
C SER A 284 -34.45 -23.37 19.41
N LEU A 285 -34.56 -23.74 20.69
CA LEU A 285 -33.41 -24.20 21.50
C LEU A 285 -32.92 -25.60 21.10
N TRP A 286 -33.82 -26.48 20.63
CA TRP A 286 -33.47 -27.84 20.17
C TRP A 286 -32.75 -27.86 18.82
N VAL A 287 -33.12 -26.97 17.88
CA VAL A 287 -32.49 -26.90 16.55
C VAL A 287 -31.03 -26.43 16.65
N CYS A 288 -30.73 -25.48 17.53
CA CYS A 288 -29.37 -25.01 17.79
C CYS A 288 -28.49 -26.09 18.45
N PHE A 289 -29.05 -26.92 19.32
CA PHE A 289 -28.33 -28.01 19.98
C PHE A 289 -27.93 -29.13 19.00
N VAL A 290 -28.84 -29.53 18.10
CA VAL A 290 -28.57 -30.61 17.12
C VAL A 290 -27.55 -30.16 16.06
N ALA A 291 -27.63 -28.93 15.57
CA ALA A 291 -26.67 -28.40 14.58
C ALA A 291 -25.23 -28.35 15.11
N LEU A 292 -25.07 -28.05 16.40
CA LEU A 292 -23.77 -27.91 17.05
C LEU A 292 -23.09 -29.29 17.28
N ASN A 293 -23.87 -30.32 17.56
CA ASN A 293 -23.38 -31.70 17.70
C ASN A 293 -22.97 -32.32 16.35
N VAL A 294 -23.70 -32.04 15.27
CA VAL A 294 -23.37 -32.55 13.92
C VAL A 294 -22.07 -31.93 13.38
N ALA A 295 -21.84 -30.63 13.61
CA ALA A 295 -20.61 -29.96 13.22
C ALA A 295 -19.37 -30.53 13.93
N LEU A 296 -19.53 -30.94 15.20
CA LEU A 296 -18.47 -31.52 16.03
C LEU A 296 -18.08 -32.93 15.54
N ILE A 297 -19.06 -33.74 15.12
CA ILE A 297 -18.82 -35.08 14.57
C ILE A 297 -18.09 -35.01 13.22
N ILE A 298 -18.46 -34.07 12.34
CA ILE A 298 -17.79 -33.86 11.05
C ILE A 298 -16.33 -33.42 11.25
N PHE A 299 -16.08 -32.56 12.24
CA PHE A 299 -14.73 -32.11 12.57
C PHE A 299 -13.83 -33.27 13.08
N VAL A 300 -14.36 -34.16 13.92
CA VAL A 300 -13.62 -35.34 14.41
C VAL A 300 -13.28 -36.32 13.27
N LEU A 301 -14.21 -36.57 12.35
CA LEU A 301 -13.98 -37.46 11.20
C LEU A 301 -12.93 -36.92 10.21
N ILE A 302 -12.79 -35.60 10.08
CA ILE A 302 -11.74 -34.96 9.26
C ILE A 302 -10.36 -35.08 9.90
N VAL A 303 -10.30 -35.06 11.24
CA VAL A 303 -9.05 -35.22 12.00
C VAL A 303 -8.58 -36.68 12.03
N GLU A 304 -9.50 -37.66 12.18
CA GLU A 304 -9.15 -39.09 12.22
C GLU A 304 -8.75 -39.68 10.86
N THR A 305 -9.22 -39.13 9.74
CA THR A 305 -8.92 -39.68 8.41
C THR A 305 -7.51 -39.35 7.90
N GLY A 306 -6.70 -38.61 8.67
CA GLY A 306 -5.26 -38.44 8.41
C GLY A 306 -4.94 -37.90 7.01
N VAL A 307 -5.87 -37.17 6.39
CA VAL A 307 -5.76 -36.67 5.02
C VAL A 307 -4.65 -35.61 4.90
N LEU A 308 -4.29 -34.94 6.00
CA LEU A 308 -3.24 -33.92 6.00
C LEU A 308 -1.82 -34.49 5.86
N ASP A 309 -1.54 -35.69 6.36
CA ASP A 309 -0.17 -36.24 6.37
C ASP A 309 0.24 -36.89 5.04
N LYS A 310 -0.71 -37.14 4.14
CA LYS A 310 -0.44 -37.67 2.79
C LYS A 310 -0.09 -36.59 1.75
N LEU A 311 -0.11 -35.31 2.11
CA LEU A 311 0.06 -34.19 1.19
C LEU A 311 1.48 -33.61 1.13
N PHE A 312 2.38 -33.97 2.05
CA PHE A 312 3.72 -33.40 2.13
C PHE A 312 4.79 -34.48 2.32
N PRO A 313 5.28 -35.11 1.23
CA PRO A 313 6.46 -35.96 1.32
C PRO A 313 7.66 -35.14 1.79
N GLU A 314 8.36 -35.65 2.80
CA GLU A 314 9.53 -35.03 3.41
C GLU A 314 10.74 -35.22 2.48
N GLU A 315 11.18 -34.14 1.82
CA GLU A 315 12.33 -34.12 0.90
C GLU A 315 13.63 -34.24 1.73
N THR A 316 14.53 -35.16 1.35
CA THR A 316 15.76 -35.42 2.12
C THR A 316 16.77 -34.28 1.99
N ASP A 317 17.58 -34.05 3.04
CA ASP A 317 18.54 -32.93 3.10
C ASP A 317 19.60 -32.98 1.98
N GLU A 318 20.03 -34.16 1.55
CA GLU A 318 21.02 -34.33 0.47
C GLU A 318 20.46 -33.97 -0.91
N GLU A 319 19.22 -34.40 -1.20
CA GLU A 319 18.53 -34.04 -2.45
C GLU A 319 18.32 -32.53 -2.55
N MET A 320 17.98 -31.88 -1.42
CA MET A 320 17.86 -30.42 -1.36
C MET A 320 19.19 -29.70 -1.65
N VAL A 321 20.34 -30.22 -1.19
CA VAL A 321 21.65 -29.59 -1.44
C VAL A 321 22.07 -29.75 -2.90
N VAL A 322 21.94 -30.95 -3.47
CA VAL A 322 22.27 -31.21 -4.88
C VAL A 322 21.39 -30.39 -5.81
N ARG A 323 20.08 -30.33 -5.51
CA ARG A 323 19.12 -29.51 -6.25
C ARG A 323 19.48 -28.03 -6.21
N ARG A 324 19.79 -27.48 -5.03
CA ARG A 324 20.22 -26.08 -4.90
C ARG A 324 21.49 -25.79 -5.68
N LYS A 325 22.48 -26.69 -5.68
CA LYS A 325 23.70 -26.49 -6.45
C LYS A 325 23.43 -26.44 -7.95
N ARG A 326 22.56 -27.32 -8.46
CA ARG A 326 22.13 -27.31 -9.88
C ARG A 326 21.32 -26.07 -10.23
N GLU A 327 20.39 -25.66 -9.37
CA GLU A 327 19.61 -24.43 -9.55
C GLU A 327 20.52 -23.20 -9.57
N MET A 328 21.50 -23.13 -8.68
CA MET A 328 22.52 -22.08 -8.65
C MET A 328 23.35 -22.06 -9.93
N GLU A 329 23.93 -23.19 -10.34
CA GLU A 329 24.73 -23.26 -11.56
C GLU A 329 23.91 -22.84 -12.80
N ALA A 330 22.63 -23.20 -12.86
CA ALA A 330 21.72 -22.76 -13.91
C ALA A 330 21.48 -21.24 -13.89
N ILE A 331 21.21 -20.65 -12.72
CA ILE A 331 21.01 -19.19 -12.58
C ILE A 331 22.25 -18.42 -13.01
N TYR A 332 23.44 -18.84 -12.55
CA TYR A 332 24.69 -18.16 -12.90
C TYR A 332 25.07 -18.32 -14.37
N ALA A 333 24.71 -19.45 -15.00
CA ALA A 333 24.85 -19.61 -16.45
C ALA A 333 23.99 -18.59 -17.21
N GLU A 334 22.78 -18.27 -16.72
CA GLU A 334 21.97 -17.19 -17.30
C GLU A 334 22.61 -15.81 -17.08
N TYR A 335 23.28 -15.57 -15.95
CA TYR A 335 23.95 -14.29 -15.70
C TYR A 335 25.18 -14.03 -16.58
N GLN A 336 25.78 -15.06 -17.17
CA GLN A 336 26.91 -14.89 -18.09
C GLN A 336 26.54 -14.05 -19.33
N ASP A 337 25.29 -14.09 -19.77
CA ASP A 337 24.78 -13.26 -20.87
C ASP A 337 24.73 -11.75 -20.53
N MET A 338 24.96 -11.37 -19.26
CA MET A 338 24.97 -9.98 -18.79
C MET A 338 26.37 -9.41 -18.58
N ILE A 339 27.42 -10.14 -18.97
CA ILE A 339 28.79 -9.65 -18.80
C ILE A 339 29.07 -8.49 -19.76
N CYS A 340 29.73 -7.44 -19.27
CA CYS A 340 30.03 -6.20 -20.01
C CYS A 340 31.02 -6.31 -21.21
N ILE A 341 31.21 -7.47 -21.84
CA ILE A 341 32.26 -7.66 -22.88
C ILE A 341 31.76 -7.22 -24.28
N GLY A 342 32.29 -6.10 -24.78
CA GLY A 342 32.30 -5.77 -26.22
C GLY A 342 30.97 -5.33 -26.84
N VAL A 343 29.95 -4.99 -26.06
CA VAL A 343 28.60 -4.67 -26.57
C VAL A 343 28.24 -3.20 -26.35
N SER A 344 27.87 -2.47 -27.41
CA SER A 344 27.05 -1.26 -27.25
C SER A 344 25.62 -1.72 -26.90
N LEU A 345 25.32 -1.77 -25.61
CA LEU A 345 24.03 -2.25 -25.13
C LEU A 345 22.96 -1.20 -25.43
N LYS A 346 22.27 -1.35 -26.55
CA LYS A 346 21.10 -0.53 -26.86
C LYS A 346 19.99 -0.86 -25.85
N ALA A 347 19.45 0.17 -25.21
CA ALA A 347 18.36 0.08 -24.25
C ALA A 347 17.00 -0.07 -24.97
N ASP A 348 16.85 -1.14 -25.74
CA ASP A 348 15.63 -1.47 -26.49
C ASP A 348 15.20 -2.92 -26.24
N LEU A 349 13.90 -3.12 -26.10
CA LEU A 349 13.27 -4.42 -25.84
C LEU A 349 13.56 -5.43 -26.96
N SER A 350 13.70 -4.94 -28.20
CA SER A 350 13.99 -5.77 -29.38
C SER A 350 15.38 -6.44 -29.32
N VAL A 351 16.30 -5.88 -28.53
CA VAL A 351 17.69 -6.33 -28.41
C VAL A 351 17.87 -7.34 -27.26
N LEU A 352 16.89 -7.47 -26.37
CA LEU A 352 16.94 -8.49 -25.32
C LEU A 352 16.77 -9.91 -25.89
N PRO A 353 17.41 -10.93 -25.30
CA PRO A 353 17.14 -12.32 -25.62
C PRO A 353 15.65 -12.66 -25.46
N PRO A 354 15.07 -13.53 -26.31
CA PRO A 354 13.64 -13.85 -26.25
C PRO A 354 13.15 -14.28 -24.86
N LYS A 355 13.98 -15.03 -24.11
CA LYS A 355 13.69 -15.47 -22.75
C LYS A 355 13.46 -14.32 -21.77
N ARG A 356 14.05 -13.14 -22.00
CA ARG A 356 13.97 -11.96 -21.12
C ARG A 356 12.98 -10.89 -21.60
N ARG A 357 12.31 -11.10 -22.74
CA ARG A 357 11.24 -10.21 -23.23
C ARG A 357 9.94 -10.49 -22.49
N THR A 358 9.95 -10.22 -21.20
CA THR A 358 8.82 -10.50 -20.30
C THR A 358 7.58 -9.68 -20.67
N PHE A 359 6.40 -10.20 -20.30
CA PHE A 359 5.15 -9.44 -20.43
C PHE A 359 5.20 -8.12 -19.64
N HIS A 360 5.91 -8.10 -18.51
CA HIS A 360 6.14 -6.90 -17.72
C HIS A 360 6.86 -5.82 -18.54
N LEU A 361 7.98 -6.14 -19.19
CA LEU A 361 8.71 -5.18 -20.03
C LEU A 361 7.93 -4.73 -21.26
N LYS A 362 7.17 -5.63 -21.89
CA LYS A 362 6.25 -5.26 -22.99
C LYS A 362 5.16 -4.29 -22.51
N PHE A 363 4.59 -4.55 -21.35
CA PHE A 363 3.58 -3.67 -20.76
C PHE A 363 4.18 -2.31 -20.38
N GLN A 364 5.39 -2.27 -19.85
CA GLN A 364 6.09 -1.02 -19.58
C GLN A 364 6.44 -0.23 -20.84
N ASP A 365 6.87 -0.91 -21.91
CA ASP A 365 7.10 -0.30 -23.22
C ASP A 365 5.81 0.33 -23.80
N PHE A 366 4.68 -0.34 -23.64
CA PHE A 366 3.38 0.24 -24.01
C PHE A 366 3.03 1.43 -23.10
N ARG A 367 3.18 1.25 -21.79
CA ARG A 367 2.86 2.27 -20.77
C ARG A 367 3.67 3.55 -20.98
N ARG A 368 4.96 3.49 -21.32
CA ARG A 368 5.77 4.71 -21.56
C ARG A 368 5.22 5.59 -22.68
N ARG A 369 4.52 4.99 -23.67
CA ARG A 369 3.93 5.71 -24.81
C ARG A 369 2.59 6.37 -24.48
N VAL A 370 1.88 5.87 -23.46
CA VAL A 370 0.49 6.26 -23.16
C VAL A 370 0.38 7.03 -21.84
N CYS A 371 1.27 6.76 -20.90
CA CYS A 371 1.17 7.20 -19.52
C CYS A 371 2.36 8.10 -19.16
N LEU A 372 2.14 9.40 -19.16
CA LEU A 372 3.15 10.37 -18.74
C LEU A 372 3.16 10.53 -17.21
N PRO A 373 4.34 10.61 -16.56
CA PRO A 373 4.48 10.95 -15.15
C PRO A 373 4.13 12.42 -14.89
N PHE A 374 3.71 12.72 -13.67
CA PHE A 374 3.56 14.11 -13.22
C PHE A 374 4.91 14.62 -12.71
N ALA A 375 5.21 15.89 -12.99
CA ALA A 375 6.32 16.57 -12.35
C ALA A 375 6.01 16.75 -10.85
N LYS A 376 7.03 16.61 -10.00
CA LYS A 376 6.91 16.71 -8.54
C LYS A 376 7.32 18.09 -8.02
#